data_AF-A0A945YYI9-F1
#
_entry.id   AF-A0A945YYI9-F1
#
_cell.length_a   1.000
_cell.length_b   1.000
_cell.length_c   1.000
_cell.angle_alpha   90.00
_cell.angle_beta   90.00
_cell.angle_gamma   90.00
#
_symmetry.space_group_name_H-M   'P 1'
#
loop_
_entity.id
_entity.type
_entity.pdbx_description
1 polymer ?
#
loop_
_entity_poly.entity_id
_entity_poly.type
_entity_poly.pdbx_seq_one_letter_code
_entity_poly.pdbx_strand_id
1 'polypeptide(L)'
;MTSILEEKESLQEIALRYLNDGVFIFDKDRKIVLFNPACEQIVGFSAEEITNNETNCFDIFQCHSSDGECLAICPGLDLLEEKRTKIAREYLIKTKEGKQKRVVTNYSIIKDDN
;
A
#
# COMPACT_ATOMS: atom_id res chain seq x y z
N MET A 1 27.52 -30.96 7.94
CA MET A 1 27.51 -29.59 8.49
C MET A 1 26.87 -28.71 7.46
N THR A 2 25.58 -28.45 7.63
CA THR A 2 24.79 -27.61 6.74
C THR A 2 25.33 -26.20 6.85
N SER A 3 25.96 -25.70 5.78
CA SER A 3 26.28 -24.28 5.66
C SER A 3 24.98 -23.51 5.71
N ILE A 4 24.63 -23.02 6.90
CA ILE A 4 23.66 -21.95 7.09
C ILE A 4 24.35 -20.71 6.51
N LEU A 5 24.24 -20.56 5.19
CA LEU A 5 24.57 -19.30 4.55
C LEU A 5 23.61 -18.28 5.12
N GLU A 6 24.13 -17.41 5.96
CA GLU A 6 23.50 -16.17 6.38
C GLU A 6 23.20 -15.36 5.10
N GLU A 7 22.02 -15.54 4.52
CA GLU A 7 21.47 -14.54 3.61
C GLU A 7 21.20 -13.30 4.46
N LYS A 8 22.20 -12.42 4.50
CA LYS A 8 22.09 -11.12 5.15
C LYS A 8 21.01 -10.35 4.39
N GLU A 9 19.86 -10.16 5.03
CA GLU A 9 18.78 -9.32 4.50
C GLU A 9 19.35 -7.96 4.09
N SER A 10 18.88 -7.44 2.96
CA SER A 10 19.34 -6.15 2.48
C SER A 10 18.91 -5.04 3.44
N LEU A 11 19.67 -3.94 3.48
CA LEU A 11 19.31 -2.79 4.31
C LEU A 11 17.91 -2.25 3.96
N GLN A 12 17.53 -2.35 2.70
CA GLN A 12 16.24 -1.95 2.15
C GLN A 12 15.11 -2.82 2.71
N GLU A 13 15.29 -4.14 2.76
CA GLU A 13 14.31 -5.07 3.34
C GLU A 13 14.13 -4.83 4.84
N ILE A 14 15.24 -4.65 5.56
CA ILE A 14 15.21 -4.32 6.99
C ILE A 14 14.45 -3.01 7.20
N ALA A 15 14.78 -1.97 6.43
CA ALA A 15 14.09 -0.68 6.54
C ALA A 15 12.58 -0.84 6.32
N LEU A 16 12.16 -1.49 5.23
CA LEU A 16 10.74 -1.69 4.93
C LEU A 16 10.03 -2.50 6.02
N ARG A 17 10.68 -3.52 6.58
CA ARG A 17 10.10 -4.40 7.62
C ARG A 17 9.83 -3.66 8.93
N TYR A 18 10.73 -2.75 9.32
CA TYR A 18 10.67 -2.09 10.64
C TYR A 18 10.18 -0.63 10.61
N LEU A 19 9.92 -0.06 9.42
CA LEU A 19 9.26 1.24 9.33
C LEU A 19 7.87 1.19 9.94
N ASN A 20 7.54 2.19 10.75
CA ASN A 20 6.21 2.34 11.34
C ASN A 20 5.16 2.83 10.33
N ASP A 21 5.61 3.51 9.27
CA ASP A 21 4.73 3.96 8.20
C ASP A 21 4.42 2.80 7.26
N GLY A 22 3.15 2.72 6.86
CA GLY A 22 2.71 1.78 5.83
C GLY A 22 3.34 2.14 4.48
N VAL A 23 4.09 1.21 3.91
CA VAL A 23 4.67 1.32 2.58
C VAL A 23 4.10 0.22 1.71
N PHE A 24 3.49 0.63 0.59
CA PHE A 24 3.00 -0.30 -0.42
C PHE A 24 3.26 0.23 -1.83
N ILE A 25 3.33 -0.69 -2.78
CA ILE A 25 3.43 -0.40 -4.21
C ILE A 25 2.35 -1.22 -4.92
N PHE A 26 1.72 -0.65 -5.93
CA PHE A 26 0.80 -1.36 -6.80
C PHE A 26 1.08 -1.03 -8.27
N ASP A 27 0.75 -1.96 -9.16
CA ASP A 27 0.94 -1.80 -10.61
C ASP A 27 -0.20 -1.05 -11.29
N LYS A 28 -0.11 -0.88 -12.61
CA LYS A 28 -1.15 -0.21 -13.43
C LYS A 28 -2.54 -0.88 -13.36
N ASP A 29 -2.59 -2.16 -12.99
CA ASP A 29 -3.82 -2.93 -12.86
C ASP A 29 -4.34 -2.94 -11.41
N ARG A 30 -3.76 -2.10 -10.54
CA ARG A 30 -4.06 -1.93 -9.10
C ARG A 30 -3.67 -3.12 -8.24
N LYS A 31 -2.88 -4.06 -8.74
CA LYS A 31 -2.38 -5.19 -7.96
C LYS A 31 -1.25 -4.72 -7.05
N ILE A 32 -1.37 -4.99 -5.75
CA ILE A 32 -0.33 -4.66 -4.78
C ILE A 32 0.85 -5.63 -4.99
N VAL A 33 2.04 -5.07 -5.21
CA VAL A 33 3.30 -5.82 -5.45
C VAL A 33 4.27 -5.73 -4.29
N LEU A 34 4.08 -4.75 -3.39
CA LEU A 34 4.83 -4.62 -2.14
C LEU A 34 3.86 -4.15 -1.06
N PHE A 35 3.93 -4.77 0.11
CA PHE A 35 3.10 -4.41 1.26
C PHE A 35 3.89 -4.72 2.54
N ASN A 36 4.32 -3.69 3.27
CA ASN A 36 5.15 -3.89 4.44
C ASN A 36 4.32 -4.27 5.69
N PRO A 37 4.96 -4.76 6.79
CA PRO A 37 4.25 -5.15 8.01
C PRO A 37 3.41 -4.02 8.64
N ALA A 38 3.86 -2.76 8.53
CA ALA A 38 3.05 -1.64 9.01
C ALA A 38 1.73 -1.50 8.27
N CYS A 39 1.70 -1.72 6.95
CA CYS A 39 0.45 -1.80 6.19
C CYS A 39 -0.46 -2.92 6.71
N GLU A 40 0.06 -4.10 7.03
CA GLU A 40 -0.73 -5.20 7.62
C GLU A 40 -1.35 -4.79 8.94
N GLN A 41 -0.61 -4.12 9.82
CA GLN A 41 -1.11 -3.63 11.11
C GLN A 41 -2.15 -2.51 10.94
N ILE A 42 -1.97 -1.64 9.95
CA ILE A 42 -2.90 -0.54 9.67
C ILE A 42 -4.22 -1.08 9.13
N VAL A 43 -4.18 -1.96 8.12
CA VAL A 43 -5.38 -2.37 7.38
C VAL A 43 -5.98 -3.69 7.89
N GLY A 44 -5.17 -4.56 8.47
CA GLY A 44 -5.58 -5.85 9.03
C GLY A 44 -5.56 -7.03 8.06
N PHE A 45 -5.06 -6.84 6.84
CA PHE A 45 -4.80 -7.92 5.87
C PHE A 45 -3.31 -8.27 5.88
N SER A 46 -2.97 -9.56 5.83
CA SER A 46 -1.58 -9.96 5.60
C SER A 46 -1.19 -9.84 4.13
N ALA A 47 0.10 -9.67 3.86
CA ALA A 47 0.63 -9.67 2.50
C ALA A 47 0.31 -10.98 1.77
N GLU A 48 0.31 -12.12 2.49
CA GLU A 48 -0.06 -13.43 1.95
C GLU A 48 -1.53 -13.47 1.49
N GLU A 49 -2.45 -12.89 2.27
CA GLU A 49 -3.87 -12.80 1.88
C GLU A 49 -4.06 -11.95 0.62
N ILE A 50 -3.28 -10.88 0.47
CA ILE A 50 -3.33 -10.00 -0.70
C ILE A 50 -2.84 -10.72 -1.95
N THR A 51 -1.71 -11.44 -1.86
CA THR A 51 -1.14 -12.16 -3.00
C THR A 51 -2.01 -13.34 -3.46
N ASN A 52 -2.71 -14.01 -2.55
CA ASN A 52 -3.46 -15.23 -2.85
C ASN A 52 -4.88 -14.99 -3.37
N ASN A 53 -5.50 -13.85 -3.07
CA ASN A 53 -6.92 -13.62 -3.34
C ASN A 53 -7.21 -12.75 -4.59
N GLU A 54 -6.22 -12.52 -5.46
CA GLU A 54 -6.34 -11.58 -6.60
C GLU A 54 -6.93 -10.21 -6.20
N THR A 55 -6.69 -9.78 -4.95
CA THR A 55 -7.26 -8.55 -4.41
C THR A 55 -6.48 -7.35 -4.91
N ASN A 56 -7.19 -6.27 -5.20
CA ASN A 56 -6.58 -5.03 -5.65
C ASN A 56 -6.59 -3.98 -4.54
N CYS A 57 -5.89 -2.88 -4.77
CA CYS A 57 -5.79 -1.75 -3.84
C CYS A 57 -7.17 -1.27 -3.31
N PHE A 58 -8.21 -1.27 -4.14
CA PHE A 58 -9.55 -0.83 -3.73
C PHE A 58 -10.19 -1.78 -2.71
N ASP A 59 -10.05 -3.09 -2.88
CA ASP A 59 -10.64 -4.09 -1.98
C ASP A 59 -10.03 -4.03 -0.58
N ILE A 60 -8.74 -3.70 -0.52
CA ILE A 60 -7.93 -3.65 0.71
C ILE A 60 -8.18 -2.36 1.48
N PHE A 61 -8.08 -1.19 0.83
CA PHE A 61 -8.16 0.09 1.54
C PHE A 61 -9.58 0.68 1.57
N GLN A 62 -10.42 0.37 0.58
CA GLN A 62 -11.78 0.90 0.42
C GLN A 62 -11.85 2.41 0.71
N CYS A 63 -11.01 3.20 0.04
CA CYS A 63 -10.85 4.62 0.34
C CYS A 63 -12.15 5.42 0.16
N HIS A 64 -12.52 6.23 1.15
CA HIS A 64 -13.75 7.02 1.14
C HIS A 64 -13.57 8.38 1.84
N SER A 65 -14.51 9.29 1.57
CA SER A 65 -14.61 10.60 2.21
C SER A 65 -15.20 10.49 3.62
N SER A 66 -15.21 11.60 4.37
CA SER A 66 -15.86 11.68 5.69
C SER A 66 -17.34 11.32 5.66
N ASP A 67 -17.99 11.51 4.52
CA ASP A 67 -19.42 11.27 4.33
C ASP A 67 -19.71 9.81 3.94
N GLY A 68 -18.68 8.97 3.87
CA GLY A 68 -18.78 7.54 3.56
C GLY A 68 -18.79 7.21 2.07
N GLU A 69 -18.79 8.23 1.20
CA GLU A 69 -18.75 8.08 -0.24
C GLU A 69 -17.36 7.64 -0.72
N CYS A 70 -17.32 6.71 -1.69
CA CYS A 70 -16.07 6.37 -2.37
C CYS A 70 -15.40 7.64 -2.89
N LEU A 71 -14.08 7.73 -2.77
CA LEU A 71 -13.36 8.87 -3.33
C LEU A 71 -13.66 8.98 -4.83
N ALA A 72 -14.13 10.15 -5.26
CA ALA A 72 -14.45 10.43 -6.67
C ALA A 72 -13.24 10.18 -7.59
N ILE A 73 -12.03 10.28 -7.05
CA ILE A 73 -10.78 9.95 -7.73
C ILE A 73 -9.91 9.16 -6.76
N CYS A 74 -9.47 7.97 -7.18
CA CYS A 74 -8.49 7.18 -6.43
C CYS A 74 -7.17 7.95 -6.33
N PRO A 75 -6.65 8.24 -5.11
CA PRO A 75 -5.44 9.02 -4.92
C PRO A 75 -4.23 8.53 -5.72
N GLY A 76 -4.09 7.20 -5.87
CA GLY A 76 -3.00 6.58 -6.62
C GLY A 76 -3.17 6.65 -8.14
N LEU A 77 -4.39 6.48 -8.66
CA LEU A 77 -4.65 6.56 -10.11
C LEU A 77 -4.62 7.98 -10.65
N ASP A 78 -5.02 8.97 -9.85
CA ASP A 78 -4.94 10.40 -10.20
C ASP A 78 -3.52 10.82 -10.60
N LEU A 79 -2.51 10.21 -9.98
CA LEU A 79 -1.10 10.43 -10.29
C LEU A 79 -0.70 9.75 -11.60
N LEU A 80 -1.13 8.52 -11.85
CA LEU A 80 -0.80 7.80 -13.09
C LEU A 80 -1.32 8.50 -14.35
N GLU A 81 -2.45 9.20 -14.25
CA GLU A 81 -3.00 10.01 -15.36
C GLU A 81 -2.25 11.34 -15.57
N GLU A 82 -1.09 11.54 -14.92
CA GLU A 82 -0.21 12.72 -14.97
C GLU A 82 -0.91 14.05 -14.67
N LYS A 83 -2.05 14.02 -14.00
CA LYS A 83 -2.81 15.24 -13.67
C LYS A 83 -2.12 16.09 -12.59
N ARG A 84 -1.23 15.51 -11.77
CA ARG A 84 -0.53 16.17 -10.64
C ARG A 84 0.80 15.46 -10.31
N THR A 85 1.74 16.15 -9.67
CA THR A 85 3.12 15.66 -9.44
C THR A 85 3.44 15.20 -8.01
N LYS A 86 2.60 15.48 -7.01
CA LYS A 86 2.68 14.94 -5.63
C LYS A 86 1.49 15.44 -4.82
N ILE A 87 0.79 14.56 -4.13
CA ILE A 87 -0.31 14.95 -3.23
C ILE A 87 -0.26 14.07 -1.99
N ALA A 88 0.12 14.64 -0.85
CA ALA A 88 -0.26 14.08 0.43
C ALA A 88 -1.79 14.23 0.53
N ARG A 89 -2.54 13.14 0.57
CA ARG A 89 -4.00 13.18 0.74
C ARG A 89 -4.37 12.58 2.07
N GLU A 90 -5.20 13.30 2.81
CA GLU A 90 -5.89 12.77 3.98
C GLU A 90 -7.25 12.21 3.55
N TYR A 91 -7.54 10.97 3.92
CA TYR A 91 -8.81 10.31 3.65
C TYR A 91 -9.05 9.17 4.64
N LEU A 92 -10.21 8.52 4.54
CA LEU A 92 -10.55 7.36 5.37
C LEU A 92 -10.36 6.06 4.59
N ILE A 93 -9.86 5.06 5.29
CA ILE A 93 -9.84 3.66 4.83
C ILE A 93 -10.72 2.80 5.73
N LYS A 94 -11.22 1.69 5.20
CA LYS A 94 -11.91 0.66 5.98
C LYS A 94 -10.98 -0.54 6.13
N THR A 95 -10.68 -0.89 7.38
CA THR A 95 -9.88 -2.08 7.72
C THR A 95 -10.66 -3.37 7.46
N LYS A 96 -9.97 -4.51 7.47
CA LYS A 96 -10.56 -5.85 7.38
C LYS A 96 -11.70 -6.09 8.38
N GLU A 97 -11.56 -5.55 9.60
CA GLU A 97 -12.58 -5.64 10.65
C GLU A 97 -13.75 -4.65 10.48
N GLY A 98 -13.76 -3.86 9.40
CA GLY A 98 -14.77 -2.83 9.15
C GLY A 98 -14.53 -1.50 9.89
N LYS A 99 -13.47 -1.39 10.71
CA LYS A 99 -13.13 -0.14 11.41
C LYS A 99 -12.63 0.91 10.43
N GLN A 100 -13.01 2.16 10.69
CA GLN A 100 -12.60 3.33 9.93
C GLN A 100 -11.29 3.87 10.49
N LYS A 101 -10.30 4.12 9.62
CA LYS A 101 -9.05 4.78 10.02
C LYS A 101 -8.78 5.96 9.10
N ARG A 102 -8.38 7.09 9.69
CA ARG A 102 -7.89 8.24 8.93
C ARG A 102 -6.41 8.05 8.63
N VAL A 103 -6.05 8.20 7.37
CA VAL A 103 -4.68 8.06 6.89
C VAL A 103 -4.29 9.29 6.10
N VAL A 104 -3.00 9.61 6.15
CA VAL A 104 -2.37 10.53 5.22
C VAL A 104 -1.45 9.68 4.35
N THR A 105 -1.64 9.73 3.04
CA THR A 105 -0.84 8.92 2.12
C THR A 105 -0.12 9.81 1.13
N ASN A 106 1.18 9.56 0.99
CA ASN A 106 2.04 10.17 0.00
C ASN A 106 2.24 9.19 -1.15
N TYR A 107 1.83 9.58 -2.34
CA TYR A 107 1.99 8.76 -3.53
C TYR A 107 3.07 9.35 -4.44
N SER A 108 3.84 8.47 -5.08
CA SER A 108 4.82 8.81 -6.11
C SER A 108 4.79 7.74 -7.19
N ILE A 109 5.00 8.15 -8.43
CA ILE A 109 5.07 7.24 -9.57
C ILE A 109 6.49 6.68 -9.62
N ILE A 110 6.60 5.36 -9.71
CA ILE A 110 7.87 4.69 -10.03
C ILE A 110 7.81 4.39 -11.53
N LYS A 111 8.71 5.01 -12.30
CA LYS A 111 8.89 4.74 -13.72
C LYS A 111 10.11 3.83 -13.86
N ASP A 112 10.00 2.81 -14.70
CA ASP A 112 11.17 2.06 -15.16
C ASP A 112 11.87 2.93 -16.23
N ASP A 113 13.20 2.95 -16.24
CA ASP A 113 14.00 3.82 -17.13
C ASP A 113 14.17 3.24 -18.55
N ASN A 114 13.34 2.26 -18.94
CA ASN A 114 13.36 1.63 -20.26
C ASN A 114 12.51 2.37 -21.30
#